data_AF-A0A954W9H7-F1
#
_entry.id   AF-A0A954W9H7-F1
#
_cell.length_a   1.000
_cell.length_b   1.000
_cell.length_c   1.000
_cell.angle_alpha   90.00
_cell.angle_beta   90.00
_cell.angle_gamma   90.00
#
_symmetry.space_group_name_H-M   'P 1'
#
loop_
_entity.id
_entity.type
_entity.pdbx_description
1 polymer ?
#
loop_
_entity_poly.entity_id
_entity_poly.type
_entity_poly.pdbx_seq_one_letter_code
_entity_poly.pdbx_strand_id
1 'polypeptide(L)'
;MTPEAPELTILHISDLHFGPPYVPRVGEALLREAALVRADVIVASGDFTQRAKPEQFAAARKFLDSLPAAPVVVVPGNHDVPLYR
;
A
#
# COMPACT_ATOMS: atom_id res chain seq x y z
N MET A 1 20.10 -16.01 -29.88
CA MET A 1 19.00 -15.95 -28.91
C MET A 1 19.44 -15.05 -27.77
N THR A 2 18.92 -13.83 -27.70
CA THR A 2 19.00 -13.04 -26.46
C THR A 2 18.22 -13.78 -25.38
N PRO A 3 18.73 -13.92 -24.16
CA PRO A 3 17.93 -14.45 -23.07
C PRO A 3 16.72 -13.51 -22.88
N GLU A 4 15.54 -14.10 -22.75
CA GLU A 4 14.33 -13.39 -22.39
C GLU A 4 14.57 -12.73 -21.02
N ALA A 5 14.32 -11.43 -20.91
CA ALA A 5 14.48 -10.74 -19.63
C ALA A 5 13.54 -11.41 -18.60
N PRO A 6 13.96 -11.58 -17.34
CA PRO A 6 13.09 -12.16 -16.34
C PRO A 6 11.79 -11.36 -16.24
N GLU A 7 10.66 -12.05 -16.27
CA GLU A 7 9.34 -11.45 -16.13
C GLU A 7 9.22 -10.85 -14.72
N LEU A 8 8.91 -9.54 -14.63
CA LEU A 8 8.78 -8.81 -13.38
C LEU A 8 7.31 -8.50 -13.10
N THR A 9 6.77 -9.04 -12.01
CA THR A 9 5.40 -8.78 -11.57
C THR A 9 5.38 -7.72 -10.48
N ILE A 10 4.72 -6.60 -10.76
CA ILE A 10 4.56 -5.48 -9.81
C ILE A 10 3.11 -5.44 -9.31
N LEU A 11 2.92 -5.53 -7.99
CA LEU A 11 1.65 -5.19 -7.37
C LEU A 11 1.65 -3.70 -7.01
N HIS A 12 0.83 -2.91 -7.69
CA HIS A 12 0.71 -1.49 -7.44
C HIS A 12 -0.61 -1.17 -6.70
N ILE A 13 -0.49 -0.56 -5.53
CA ILE A 13 -1.61 -0.13 -4.68
C ILE A 13 -1.48 1.36 -4.35
N SER A 14 -2.58 2.03 -4.05
CA SER A 14 -2.61 3.47 -3.73
C SER A 14 -3.84 3.82 -2.89
N ASP A 15 -3.86 5.04 -2.33
CA ASP A 15 -5.04 5.70 -1.78
C ASP A 15 -5.77 4.89 -0.70
N LEU A 16 -5.01 4.32 0.25
CA LEU A 16 -5.57 3.50 1.33
C LEU A 16 -6.43 4.32 2.31
N HIS A 17 -6.14 5.60 2.47
CA HIS A 17 -6.93 6.58 3.23
C HIS A 17 -7.40 6.08 4.61
N PHE A 18 -6.47 5.62 5.46
CA PHE A 18 -6.80 5.25 6.82
C PHE A 18 -7.35 6.45 7.60
N GLY A 19 -8.58 6.32 8.09
CA GLY A 19 -9.35 7.37 8.76
C GLY A 19 -10.78 7.44 8.21
N PRO A 20 -11.75 8.06 8.90
CA PRO A 20 -13.13 8.08 8.42
C PRO A 20 -13.29 8.84 7.08
N PRO A 21 -14.02 8.29 6.09
CA PRO A 21 -14.64 6.96 6.06
C PRO A 21 -13.71 5.88 5.45
N TYR A 22 -13.04 5.11 6.30
CA TYR A 22 -12.31 3.92 5.87
C TYR A 22 -13.25 2.73 5.80
N VAL A 23 -13.09 1.87 4.80
CA VAL A 23 -13.95 0.71 4.56
C VAL A 23 -13.14 -0.58 4.77
N PRO A 24 -13.17 -1.21 5.97
CA PRO A 24 -12.29 -2.33 6.30
C PRO A 24 -12.39 -3.52 5.33
N ARG A 25 -13.61 -3.84 4.88
CA ARG A 25 -13.85 -4.93 3.91
C ARG A 25 -13.09 -4.76 2.58
N VAL A 26 -12.82 -3.52 2.16
CA VAL A 26 -12.07 -3.24 0.92
C VAL A 26 -10.58 -3.52 1.15
N GLY A 27 -10.02 -3.08 2.28
CA GLY A 27 -8.66 -3.43 2.66
C GLY A 27 -8.46 -4.93 2.81
N GLU A 28 -9.38 -5.62 3.48
CA GLU A 28 -9.33 -7.08 3.62
C GLU A 28 -9.40 -7.81 2.28
N ALA A 29 -10.23 -7.33 1.34
CA ALA A 29 -10.29 -7.87 -0.01
C ALA A 29 -8.96 -7.66 -0.74
N LEU A 30 -8.36 -6.47 -0.65
CA LEU A 30 -7.06 -6.17 -1.24
C LEU A 30 -5.97 -7.12 -0.72
N LEU A 31 -5.92 -7.39 0.59
CA LEU A 31 -4.95 -8.32 1.18
C LEU A 31 -5.12 -9.75 0.63
N ARG A 32 -6.37 -10.20 0.45
CA ARG A 32 -6.65 -11.52 -0.15
C ARG A 32 -6.18 -11.60 -1.60
N GLU A 33 -6.47 -10.58 -2.40
CA GLU A 33 -6.03 -10.55 -3.81
C GLU A 33 -4.52 -10.43 -3.92
N ALA A 34 -3.88 -9.59 -3.09
CA ALA A 34 -2.43 -9.43 -3.07
C ALA A 34 -1.71 -10.76 -2.85
N ALA A 35 -2.24 -11.63 -1.98
CA ALA A 35 -1.69 -12.96 -1.72
C ALA A 35 -1.69 -13.89 -2.94
N LEU A 36 -2.52 -13.62 -3.95
CA LEU A 36 -2.62 -14.42 -5.17
C LEU A 36 -1.66 -13.96 -6.28
N VAL A 37 -1.22 -12.69 -6.25
CA VAL A 37 -0.47 -12.04 -7.36
C VAL A 37 0.99 -12.52 -7.47
N ARG A 38 1.57 -13.13 -6.42
CA ARG A 38 3.00 -13.52 -6.38
C ARG A 38 3.93 -12.40 -6.87
N ALA A 39 3.75 -11.19 -6.32
CA ALA A 39 4.51 -10.02 -6.74
C ALA A 39 5.99 -10.14 -6.37
N ASP A 40 6.86 -9.71 -7.28
CA ASP A 40 8.30 -9.54 -7.04
C ASP A 40 8.58 -8.26 -6.25
N VAL A 41 7.70 -7.26 -6.39
CA VAL A 41 7.74 -5.98 -5.66
C VAL A 41 6.34 -5.42 -5.51
N ILE A 42 6.10 -4.79 -4.36
CA ILE A 42 4.87 -4.05 -4.08
C ILE A 42 5.21 -2.56 -4.09
N VAL A 43 4.46 -1.77 -4.84
CA VAL A 43 4.57 -0.32 -4.87
C VAL A 43 3.31 0.28 -4.28
N ALA A 44 3.46 1.08 -3.22
CA ALA A 44 2.36 1.79 -2.59
C ALA A 44 2.55 3.31 -2.77
N SER A 45 1.72 3.92 -3.61
CA SER A 45 1.98 5.26 -4.18
C SER A 45 1.35 6.45 -3.45
N GLY A 46 0.99 6.27 -2.18
CA GLY A 46 0.65 7.37 -1.28
C GLY A 46 -0.80 7.39 -0.83
N ASP A 47 -1.15 8.49 -0.17
CA ASP A 47 -2.43 8.74 0.47
C ASP A 47 -2.82 7.61 1.43
N PHE A 48 -1.85 7.25 2.28
CA PHE A 48 -2.03 6.21 3.30
C PHE A 48 -3.02 6.63 4.37
N THR A 49 -3.08 7.91 4.68
CA THR A 49 -3.91 8.45 5.75
C THR A 49 -5.00 9.36 5.18
N GLN A 50 -6.04 9.62 5.97
CA GLN A 50 -7.05 10.60 5.58
C GLN A 50 -6.60 12.04 5.91
N ARG A 51 -5.85 12.21 7.01
CA ARG A 51 -5.49 13.53 7.58
C ARG A 51 -4.12 13.55 8.27
N ALA A 52 -3.18 12.69 7.87
CA ALA A 52 -1.83 12.62 8.42
C ALA A 52 -1.74 12.49 9.96
N LYS A 53 -2.69 11.77 10.59
CA LYS A 53 -2.67 11.58 12.04
C LYS A 53 -1.81 10.38 12.46
N PRO A 54 -1.14 10.40 13.63
CA PRO A 54 -0.33 9.27 14.10
C PRO A 54 -1.07 7.94 14.13
N GLU A 55 -2.32 7.91 14.58
CA GLU A 55 -3.14 6.69 14.62
C GLU A 55 -3.48 6.15 13.23
N GLN A 56 -3.60 7.04 12.23
CA GLN A 56 -3.85 6.65 10.84
C GLN A 56 -2.60 6.03 10.22
N PHE A 57 -1.42 6.61 10.48
CA PHE A 57 -0.15 6.01 10.07
C PHE A 57 0.10 4.67 10.74
N ALA A 58 -0.24 4.51 12.02
CA ALA A 58 -0.13 3.23 12.71
C ALA A 58 -1.02 2.15 12.05
N ALA A 59 -2.25 2.52 11.67
CA ALA A 59 -3.15 1.62 10.94
C ALA A 59 -2.62 1.28 9.54
N ALA A 60 -2.14 2.28 8.79
CA ALA A 60 -1.51 2.08 7.48
C ALA A 60 -0.29 1.16 7.58
N ARG A 61 0.57 1.38 8.57
CA ARG A 61 1.74 0.54 8.81
C ARG A 61 1.33 -0.92 9.06
N LYS A 62 0.35 -1.14 9.94
CA LYS A 62 -0.16 -2.49 10.23
C LYS A 62 -0.70 -3.19 8.98
N PHE A 63 -1.38 -2.45 8.10
CA PHE A 63 -1.87 -2.96 6.83
C PHE A 63 -0.72 -3.34 5.89
N LEU A 64 0.27 -2.45 5.73
CA LEU A 64 1.45 -2.73 4.90
C LEU A 64 2.26 -3.92 5.42
N ASP A 65 2.39 -4.07 6.74
CA ASP A 65 3.02 -5.23 7.37
C ASP A 65 2.25 -6.55 7.13
N SER A 66 0.98 -6.47 6.72
CA SER A 66 0.13 -7.63 6.40
C SER A 66 0.18 -8.03 4.92
N LEU A 67 0.89 -7.26 4.08
CA LEU A 67 1.08 -7.60 2.68
C LEU A 67 1.94 -8.87 2.51
N PRO A 68 1.86 -9.55 1.36
CA PRO A 68 2.72 -10.68 1.05
C PRO A 68 4.21 -10.30 1.16
N ALA A 69 5.04 -11.30 1.48
CA ALA A 69 6.48 -11.14 1.64
C ALA A 69 7.15 -10.80 0.30
N ALA A 70 7.25 -9.50 0.01
CA ALA A 70 7.95 -8.92 -1.11
C ALA A 70 8.53 -7.56 -0.69
N PRO A 71 9.60 -7.05 -1.33
CA PRO A 71 10.04 -5.68 -1.14
C PRO A 71 8.88 -4.69 -1.35
N VAL A 72 8.70 -3.78 -0.40
CA VAL A 72 7.66 -2.74 -0.48
C VAL A 72 8.33 -1.39 -0.67
N VAL A 73 7.99 -0.72 -1.76
CA VAL A 73 8.40 0.66 -2.04
C VAL A 73 7.21 1.57 -1.76
N VAL A 74 7.41 2.57 -0.91
CA VAL A 74 6.35 3.51 -0.51
C VAL A 74 6.77 4.94 -0.82
N VAL A 75 5.80 5.76 -1.26
CA VAL A 75 5.94 7.21 -1.34
C VAL A 75 4.74 7.87 -0.66
N PRO A 76 4.92 8.98 0.08
CA PRO A 76 3.80 9.68 0.70
C PRO A 76 2.94 10.40 -0.34
N GLY A 77 1.63 10.46 -0.11
CA GLY A 77 0.72 11.30 -0.89
C GLY A 77 0.44 12.64 -0.22
N ASN A 78 -0.45 13.45 -0.81
CA ASN A 78 -0.79 14.76 -0.26
C ASN A 78 -1.58 14.67 1.06
N HIS A 79 -2.38 13.60 1.27
CA HIS A 79 -3.10 13.41 2.53
C HIS A 79 -2.19 12.97 3.69
N ASP A 80 -0.96 12.54 3.39
CA ASP A 80 0.04 12.13 4.38
C ASP A 80 0.88 13.30 4.91
N VAL A 81 0.70 14.51 4.36
CA VAL A 81 1.35 15.72 4.84
C VAL A 81 0.35 16.55 5.65
N PRO A 82 0.60 16.84 6.94
CA PRO A 82 -0.27 17.69 7.73
C PRO A 82 -0.38 19.09 7.12
N LEU A 83 -1.61 19.60 6.95
CA LEU A 83 -1.87 20.92 6.39
C LEU A 83 -1.50 22.09 7.33
N TYR A 84 -1.27 21.83 8.62
CA TYR A 84 -0.97 22.86 9.62
C TYR A 84 0.01 22.31 10.65
N ARG A 85 1.08 23.08 10.94
CA ARG A 85 1.94 22.95 12.12
C ARG A 85 1.78 24.20 12.97
#